data_AF-A0A0P6XUA9-F1
#
_entry.id   AF-A0A0P6XUA9-F1
#
_cell.length_a   1.000
_cell.length_b   1.000
_cell.length_c   1.000
_cell.angle_alpha   90.00
_cell.angle_beta   90.00
_cell.angle_gamma   90.00
#
_symmetry.space_group_name_H-M   'P 1'
#
loop_
_entity.id
_entity.type
_entity.pdbx_description
1 polymer ?
#
loop_
_entity_poly.entity_id
_entity_poly.type
_entity_poly.pdbx_seq_one_letter_code
_entity_poly.pdbx_strand_id
1 'polypeptide(L)'
;MSTLKTIGVAALILAIFLSGYGLHRLGKPYHTLLFTLHKLVSLGALAWLLVTAARAQRAAPLPALAFSLVVAATVFFVATIATGGLVSLEKPAPAAVAWAHKLLPYLTAASSAAAWVSLSR
;
A
#
# COMPACT_ATOMS: atom_id res chain seq x y z
N MET A 1 8.21 18.42 2.99
CA MET A 1 6.88 17.95 3.48
C MET A 1 6.74 18.23 4.98
N SER A 2 5.54 18.35 5.54
CA SER A 2 5.36 18.51 6.99
C SER A 2 5.45 17.17 7.74
N THR A 3 5.97 17.19 8.97
CA THR A 3 6.07 16.02 9.87
C THR A 3 4.74 15.28 10.03
N LEU A 4 3.63 16.01 10.10
CA LEU A 4 2.29 15.44 10.20
C LEU A 4 1.95 14.52 9.01
N LYS A 5 2.34 14.88 7.79
CA LYS A 5 2.10 14.04 6.61
C LYS A 5 2.91 12.74 6.68
N THR A 6 4.16 12.82 7.14
CA THR A 6 5.02 11.64 7.31
C THR A 6 4.45 10.69 8.36
N ILE A 7 4.01 11.21 9.50
CA ILE A 7 3.32 10.42 10.53
C ILE A 7 2.05 9.78 9.95
N GLY A 8 1.27 10.53 9.17
CA GLY A 8 0.06 10.01 8.55
C GLY A 8 0.31 8.84 7.61
N VAL A 9 1.34 8.91 6.76
CA VAL A 9 1.70 7.79 5.87
C VAL A 9 2.18 6.57 6.66
N ALA A 10 3.03 6.77 7.66
CA ALA A 10 3.48 5.69 8.53
C ALA A 10 2.30 5.02 9.25
N ALA A 11 1.36 5.81 9.75
CA ALA A 11 0.15 5.33 10.41
C ALA A 11 -0.76 4.53 9.45
N LEU A 12 -0.93 4.98 8.20
CA LEU A 12 -1.70 4.24 7.20
C LEU A 12 -1.06 2.89 6.86
N ILE A 13 0.26 2.87 6.61
CA ILE A 13 0.98 1.61 6.36
C ILE A 13 0.82 0.68 7.57
N LEU A 14 1.02 1.18 8.79
CA LEU A 14 0.83 0.38 10.00
C LEU A 14 -0.61 -0.16 10.11
N ALA A 15 -1.62 0.67 9.86
CA ALA A 15 -3.02 0.26 9.88
C ALA A 15 -3.32 -0.84 8.86
N ILE A 16 -2.73 -0.79 7.66
CA ILE A 16 -2.85 -1.84 6.63
C ILE A 16 -2.28 -3.16 7.15
N PHE A 17 -1.07 -3.15 7.75
CA PHE A 17 -0.48 -4.37 8.30
C PHE A 17 -1.28 -4.93 9.46
N LEU A 18 -1.64 -4.10 10.45
CA LEU A 18 -2.37 -4.55 11.64
C LEU A 18 -3.73 -5.14 11.26
N SER A 19 -4.47 -4.47 10.36
CA SER A 19 -5.74 -4.99 9.87
C SER A 19 -5.58 -6.25 9.00
N GLY A 20 -4.53 -6.33 8.17
CA GLY A 20 -4.23 -7.52 7.35
C GLY A 20 -3.90 -8.75 8.20
N TYR A 21 -3.05 -8.59 9.24
CA TYR A 21 -2.79 -9.65 10.21
C TYR A 21 -4.03 -10.03 11.01
N GLY A 22 -4.86 -9.05 11.38
CA GLY A 22 -6.14 -9.29 12.03
C GLY A 22 -7.06 -10.18 11.18
N LEU A 23 -7.21 -9.86 9.89
CA LEU A 23 -7.98 -10.66 8.94
C LEU A 23 -7.42 -12.09 8.79
N HIS A 24 -6.10 -12.23 8.70
CA HIS A 24 -5.46 -13.55 8.64
C HIS A 24 -5.76 -14.40 9.88
N ARG A 25 -5.79 -13.80 11.08
CA ARG A 25 -6.08 -14.52 12.33
C ARG A 25 -7.55 -14.90 12.47
N LEU A 26 -8.46 -14.03 12.06
CA LEU A 26 -9.91 -14.28 12.16
C LEU A 26 -10.40 -15.33 11.14
N GLY A 27 -9.69 -15.49 10.02
CA GLY A 27 -10.04 -16.46 8.99
C GLY A 27 -11.33 -16.09 8.24
N LYS A 28 -11.80 -16.99 7.39
CA LYS A 28 -13.05 -16.83 6.63
C LYS A 28 -14.24 -17.42 7.42
N PRO A 29 -15.43 -16.81 7.36
CA PRO A 29 -15.75 -15.55 6.67
C PRO A 29 -15.13 -14.34 7.38
N TYR A 30 -14.57 -13.41 6.60
CA TYR A 30 -13.89 -12.25 7.18
C TYR A 30 -14.88 -11.31 7.88
N HIS A 31 -14.45 -10.71 8.99
CA HIS A 31 -15.21 -9.67 9.67
C HIS A 31 -15.40 -8.45 8.75
N THR A 32 -16.64 -8.20 8.31
CA THR A 32 -16.99 -7.24 7.24
C THR A 32 -16.38 -5.86 7.45
N LEU A 33 -16.49 -5.30 8.66
CA LEU A 33 -15.95 -3.96 8.94
C LEU A 33 -14.43 -3.92 8.80
N LEU A 34 -13.72 -4.90 9.35
CA LEU A 34 -12.26 -4.94 9.32
C LEU A 34 -11.77 -5.14 7.88
N PHE A 35 -12.48 -5.98 7.12
CA PHE A 35 -12.20 -6.24 5.71
C PHE A 35 -12.39 -5.00 4.85
N THR A 36 -13.50 -4.29 5.02
CA THR A 36 -13.79 -3.04 4.32
C THR A 36 -12.77 -1.97 4.66
N LEU A 37 -12.45 -1.77 5.94
CA LEU A 37 -11.45 -0.79 6.37
C LEU A 37 -10.06 -1.12 5.81
N HIS A 38 -9.62 -2.38 5.87
CA HIS A 38 -8.33 -2.79 5.31
C HIS A 38 -8.19 -2.42 3.83
N LYS A 39 -9.22 -2.68 3.03
CA LYS A 39 -9.25 -2.34 1.60
C LYS A 39 -9.27 -0.84 1.34
N LEU A 40 -10.15 -0.11 2.04
CA LEU A 40 -10.29 1.34 1.85
C LEU A 40 -9.05 2.10 2.29
N VAL A 41 -8.44 1.71 3.42
CA VAL A 41 -7.17 2.28 3.89
C VAL A 41 -6.05 2.00 2.87
N SER A 42 -5.98 0.79 2.30
CA SER A 42 -5.00 0.44 1.27
C SER A 42 -5.15 1.30 0.01
N LEU A 43 -6.40 1.47 -0.48
CA LEU A 43 -6.70 2.34 -1.62
C LEU A 43 -6.40 3.81 -1.31
N GLY A 44 -6.76 4.28 -0.11
CA GLY A 44 -6.50 5.64 0.35
C GLY A 44 -5.01 5.94 0.42
N ALA A 45 -4.19 5.00 0.89
CA ALA A 45 -2.74 5.14 0.94
C ALA A 45 -2.13 5.26 -0.47
N LEU A 46 -2.56 4.42 -1.42
CA LEU A 46 -2.14 4.51 -2.83
C LEU A 46 -2.56 5.85 -3.44
N ALA A 47 -3.82 6.26 -3.26
CA ALA A 47 -4.32 7.53 -3.76
C ALA A 47 -3.52 8.72 -3.20
N TRP A 48 -3.20 8.70 -1.91
CA TRP A 48 -2.41 9.76 -1.30
C TRP A 48 -0.97 9.82 -1.83
N LEU A 49 -0.31 8.67 -2.05
CA LEU A 49 1.00 8.61 -2.71
C LEU A 49 0.93 9.27 -4.10
N LEU A 50 -0.04 8.87 -4.94
CA LEU A 50 -0.18 9.37 -6.31
C LEU A 50 -0.48 10.87 -6.35
N VAL A 51 -1.39 11.37 -5.50
CA VAL A 51 -1.68 12.80 -5.40
C VAL A 51 -0.45 13.58 -4.93
N THR A 52 0.32 13.05 -3.98
CA THR A 52 1.55 13.69 -3.49
C THR A 52 2.60 13.77 -4.59
N ALA A 53 2.84 12.66 -5.30
CA ALA A 53 3.78 12.61 -6.42
C ALA A 53 3.36 13.53 -7.57
N ALA A 54 2.08 13.56 -7.93
CA ALA A 54 1.56 14.44 -8.98
C ALA A 54 1.70 15.92 -8.62
N ARG A 55 1.47 16.29 -7.35
CA ARG A 55 1.70 17.66 -6.87
C ARG A 55 3.17 18.02 -6.91
N ALA A 56 4.07 17.11 -6.50
CA ALA A 56 5.50 17.33 -6.56
C ALA A 56 5.99 17.53 -8.01
N GLN A 57 5.58 16.66 -8.94
CA GLN A 57 5.91 16.74 -10.36
C GLN A 57 5.45 18.06 -11.01
N ARG A 58 4.30 18.59 -10.59
CA ARG A 58 3.78 19.88 -11.09
C ARG A 58 4.54 21.08 -10.53
N ALA A 59 5.08 20.97 -9.32
CA ALA A 59 5.88 22.03 -8.72
C ALA A 59 7.28 22.11 -9.35
N ALA A 60 7.90 20.95 -9.59
CA ALA A 60 9.13 20.82 -10.35
C ALA A 60 9.26 19.39 -10.90
N PRO A 61 9.91 19.19 -12.06
CA PRO A 61 10.17 17.85 -12.58
C PRO A 61 10.89 16.97 -11.54
N LEU A 62 10.34 15.78 -11.27
CA LEU A 62 10.96 14.83 -10.37
C LEU A 62 12.29 14.31 -10.98
N PRO A 63 13.35 14.18 -10.17
CA PRO A 63 14.56 13.50 -10.62
C PRO A 63 14.23 12.03 -10.94
N ALA A 64 14.96 11.45 -11.89
CA ALA A 64 14.70 10.10 -12.39
C ALA A 64 14.55 9.06 -11.26
N LEU A 65 15.41 9.11 -10.23
CA LEU A 65 15.33 8.22 -9.08
C LEU A 65 14.00 8.36 -8.31
N ALA A 66 13.55 9.57 -8.02
CA ALA A 66 12.29 9.79 -7.30
C ALA A 66 11.09 9.29 -8.13
N PHE A 67 11.11 9.55 -9.44
CA PHE A 67 10.09 9.05 -10.36
C PHE A 67 10.05 7.51 -10.38
N SER A 68 11.21 6.85 -10.51
CA SER A 68 11.32 5.39 -10.47
C SER A 68 10.83 4.79 -9.14
N LEU A 69 11.13 5.43 -8.00
CA LEU A 69 10.64 4.98 -6.69
C LEU A 69 9.13 5.09 -6.56
N VAL A 70 8.53 6.18 -7.05
CA VAL A 70 7.07 6.32 -7.10
C VAL A 70 6.44 5.24 -7.97
N VAL A 71 6.98 4.99 -9.17
CA VAL A 71 6.48 3.94 -10.08
C VAL A 71 6.58 2.57 -9.42
N ALA A 72 7.71 2.22 -8.81
CA ALA A 72 7.89 0.96 -8.11
C ALA A 72 6.89 0.79 -6.97
N ALA A 73 6.70 1.82 -6.14
CA ALA A 73 5.72 1.82 -5.05
C ALA A 73 4.29 1.65 -5.57
N THR A 74 3.91 2.34 -6.65
CA THR A 74 2.61 2.19 -7.29
C THR A 74 2.39 0.75 -7.80
N VAL A 75 3.38 0.16 -8.49
CA VAL A 75 3.28 -1.22 -8.99
C VAL A 75 3.10 -2.20 -7.83
N PHE A 76 3.89 -2.09 -6.76
CA PHE A 76 3.75 -2.97 -5.61
C PHE A 76 2.43 -2.78 -4.85
N PHE A 77 1.93 -1.55 -4.73
CA PHE A 77 0.60 -1.28 -4.16
C PHE A 77 -0.49 -1.97 -4.98
N VAL A 78 -0.49 -1.76 -6.30
CA VAL A 78 -1.49 -2.36 -7.21
C VAL A 78 -1.43 -3.88 -7.12
N ALA A 79 -0.22 -4.47 -7.15
CA ALA A 79 -0.05 -5.91 -6.99
C ALA A 79 -0.55 -6.41 -5.62
N THR A 80 -0.28 -5.68 -4.54
CA THR A 80 -0.76 -6.03 -3.19
C THR A 80 -2.28 -6.00 -3.09
N ILE A 81 -2.92 -4.96 -3.64
CA ILE A 81 -4.38 -4.81 -3.66
C ILE A 81 -5.02 -5.89 -4.53
N ALA A 82 -4.48 -6.14 -5.72
CA ALA A 82 -4.98 -7.16 -6.64
C ALA A 82 -4.89 -8.57 -6.01
N THR A 83 -3.72 -8.93 -5.48
CA THR A 83 -3.53 -10.22 -4.79
C THR A 83 -4.40 -10.34 -3.54
N GLY A 84 -4.61 -9.26 -2.78
CA GLY A 84 -5.54 -9.25 -1.64
C GLY A 84 -6.99 -9.48 -2.07
N GLY A 85 -7.42 -8.87 -3.18
CA GLY A 85 -8.71 -9.12 -3.80
C GLY A 85 -8.91 -10.60 -4.16
N LEU A 86 -7.90 -11.21 -4.80
CA LEU A 86 -7.93 -12.62 -5.19
C LEU A 86 -7.93 -13.58 -3.99
N VAL A 87 -7.13 -13.30 -2.95
CA VAL A 87 -7.11 -14.08 -1.68
C VAL A 87 -8.47 -14.02 -0.96
N SER A 88 -9.24 -12.97 -1.22
CA SER A 88 -10.52 -12.73 -0.55
C SER A 88 -11.70 -13.48 -1.15
N LEU A 89 -11.55 -14.09 -2.32
CA LEU A 89 -12.61 -14.88 -2.96
C LEU A 89 -12.92 -16.15 -2.14
N GLU A 90 -14.12 -16.71 -2.29
CA GLU A 90 -14.54 -17.92 -1.53
C GLU A 90 -13.66 -19.14 -1.83
N LYS A 91 -13.23 -19.27 -3.09
CA LYS A 91 -12.33 -20.35 -3.51
C LYS A 91 -10.94 -20.16 -2.90
N PRO A 92 -10.22 -21.25 -2.58
CA PRO A 92 -8.83 -21.15 -2.17
C PRO A 92 -8.03 -20.45 -3.28
N ALA A 93 -7.32 -19.40 -2.92
CA ALA A 93 -6.46 -18.72 -3.87
C ALA A 93 -5.29 -19.65 -4.27
N PRO A 94 -4.80 -19.56 -5.53
CA PRO A 94 -3.60 -20.28 -5.92
C PRO A 94 -2.45 -19.99 -4.95
N ALA A 95 -1.62 -20.99 -4.64
CA ALA A 95 -0.56 -20.87 -3.65
C ALA A 95 0.39 -19.68 -3.95
N ALA A 96 0.69 -19.46 -5.23
CA ALA A 96 1.48 -18.32 -5.67
C ALA A 96 0.85 -16.96 -5.33
N VAL A 97 -0.48 -16.82 -5.47
CA VAL A 97 -1.21 -15.59 -5.13
C VAL A 97 -1.21 -15.36 -3.63
N ALA A 98 -1.46 -16.41 -2.84
CA ALA A 98 -1.44 -16.32 -1.39
C ALA A 98 -0.03 -15.98 -0.86
N TRP A 99 1.00 -16.57 -1.44
CA TRP A 99 2.40 -16.25 -1.10
C TRP A 99 2.77 -14.83 -1.53
N ALA A 100 2.37 -14.41 -2.74
CA ALA A 100 2.59 -13.05 -3.22
C ALA A 100 1.92 -12.02 -2.29
N HIS A 101 0.68 -12.24 -1.85
CA HIS A 101 0.00 -11.33 -0.93
C HIS A 101 0.64 -11.28 0.47
N LYS A 102 1.44 -12.29 0.84
CA LYS A 102 2.26 -12.24 2.07
C LYS A 102 3.53 -11.43 1.88
N LEU A 103 4.16 -11.49 0.69
CA LEU A 103 5.43 -10.80 0.42
C LEU A 103 5.27 -9.35 -0.03
N LEU A 104 4.33 -9.09 -0.95
CA LEU A 104 4.13 -7.79 -1.60
C LEU A 104 3.85 -6.62 -0.63
N PRO A 105 3.16 -6.79 0.52
CA PRO A 105 2.99 -5.70 1.48
C PRO A 105 4.33 -5.14 2.00
N TYR A 106 5.35 -5.98 2.18
CA TYR A 106 6.67 -5.52 2.63
C TYR A 106 7.39 -4.71 1.55
N LEU A 107 7.34 -5.19 0.29
CA LEU A 107 7.90 -4.45 -0.84
C LEU A 107 7.17 -3.12 -1.05
N THR A 108 5.85 -3.13 -0.89
CA THR A 108 5.00 -1.93 -0.92
C THR A 108 5.42 -0.94 0.16
N ALA A 109 5.59 -1.39 1.40
CA ALA A 109 6.00 -0.53 2.50
C ALA A 109 7.40 0.07 2.28
N ALA A 110 8.37 -0.76 1.90
CA ALA A 110 9.75 -0.33 1.68
C ALA A 110 9.85 0.68 0.53
N SER A 111 9.25 0.37 -0.62
CA SER A 111 9.22 1.27 -1.79
C SER A 111 8.44 2.55 -1.51
N SER A 112 7.31 2.48 -0.80
CA SER A 112 6.52 3.67 -0.43
C SER A 112 7.29 4.58 0.52
N ALA A 113 8.01 4.02 1.49
CA ALA A 113 8.86 4.79 2.39
C ALA A 113 10.00 5.49 1.61
N ALA A 114 10.68 4.76 0.72
CA ALA A 114 11.71 5.34 -0.13
C ALA A 114 11.17 6.44 -1.05
N ALA A 115 10.02 6.21 -1.69
CA ALA A 115 9.33 7.21 -2.50
C ALA A 115 8.96 8.44 -1.66
N TRP A 116 8.38 8.25 -0.48
CA TRP A 116 8.00 9.34 0.42
C TRP A 116 9.18 10.19 0.86
N VAL A 117 10.30 9.57 1.23
CA VAL A 117 11.54 10.27 1.56
C VAL A 117 12.04 11.07 0.36
N SER A 118 12.02 10.50 -0.85
CA SER A 118 12.48 11.19 -2.06
C SER A 118 11.59 12.40 -2.43
N LEU A 119 10.29 12.32 -2.16
CA LEU A 119 9.32 13.41 -2.39
C LEU A 119 9.37 14.49 -1.30
N SER A 120 10.03 14.20 -0.17
CA SER A 120 10.10 15.10 0.98
C SER A 120 11.29 16.06 0.95
N ARG A 121 12.27 15.80 0.07
CA ARG A 121 13.44 16.64 -0.20
C ARG A 121 13.08 17.76 -1.16
#